data_AF-A0A817NF84-F1
#
_entry.id   AF-A0A817NF84-F1
#
_cell.length_a   1.000
_cell.length_b   1.000
_cell.length_c   1.000
_cell.angle_alpha   90.00
_cell.angle_beta   90.00
_cell.angle_gamma   90.00
#
_symmetry.space_group_name_H-M   'P 1'
#
loop_
_entity.id
_entity.type
_entity.pdbx_description
1 polymer ?
#
loop_
_entity_poly.entity_id
_entity_poly.type
_entity_poly.pdbx_seq_one_letter_code
_entity_poly.pdbx_strand_id
1 'polypeptide(L)'
;VLWQQCGGIGWTSTACCDQSTCIFVNPYYSQCLPLEESSSSSPSFTSTVSTATSSTNDGRQVGVTTRYWDCCKASCGWPGKASVTSPVITCTQDGITSVDLN
;
A
#
# COMPACT_ATOMS: atom_id res chain seq x y z
N VAL A 1 20.17 -8.03 -5.66
CA VAL A 1 20.47 -9.06 -6.70
C VAL A 1 19.22 -9.48 -7.49
N LEU A 2 19.27 -9.49 -8.82
CA LEU A 2 18.13 -9.83 -9.70
C LEU A 2 18.06 -11.36 -9.95
N TRP A 3 16.86 -11.95 -9.94
CA TRP A 3 16.60 -13.38 -10.16
C TRP A 3 17.05 -14.35 -9.06
N GLN A 4 17.56 -13.84 -7.93
CA GLN A 4 17.99 -14.68 -6.79
C GLN A 4 16.80 -15.11 -5.92
N GLN A 5 16.95 -16.24 -5.22
CA GLN A 5 16.00 -16.65 -4.21
C GLN A 5 16.07 -15.73 -2.99
N CYS A 6 14.92 -15.23 -2.56
CA CYS A 6 14.78 -14.31 -1.44
C CYS A 6 13.92 -14.87 -0.30
N GLY A 7 13.30 -16.04 -0.47
CA GLY A 7 12.48 -16.67 0.54
C GLY A 7 12.06 -18.10 0.18
N GLY A 8 11.40 -18.76 1.14
CA GLY A 8 10.93 -20.14 1.03
C GLY A 8 11.08 -20.91 2.36
N ILE A 9 10.25 -21.93 2.58
CA ILE A 9 10.38 -22.83 3.74
C ILE A 9 11.76 -23.49 3.69
N GLY A 10 12.55 -23.33 4.77
CA GLY A 10 13.92 -23.84 4.89
C GLY A 10 15.01 -22.90 4.35
N TRP A 11 14.64 -21.76 3.75
CA TRP A 11 15.60 -20.74 3.31
C TRP A 11 16.10 -19.94 4.51
N THR A 12 17.41 -20.01 4.77
CA THR A 12 18.03 -19.51 6.01
C THR A 12 18.63 -18.12 5.89
N SER A 13 18.79 -17.57 4.69
CA SER A 13 19.36 -16.23 4.48
C SER A 13 18.32 -15.25 3.92
N THR A 14 18.08 -14.14 4.60
CA THR A 14 17.30 -13.04 4.00
C THR A 14 18.16 -12.37 2.93
N ALA A 15 18.04 -12.81 1.68
CA ALA A 15 18.67 -12.11 0.57
C ALA A 15 17.86 -10.83 0.31
N CYS A 16 18.40 -9.69 0.75
CA CYS A 16 17.82 -8.40 0.42
C CYS A 16 17.82 -8.21 -1.11
N CYS A 17 16.64 -8.06 -1.67
CA CYS A 17 16.46 -7.65 -3.04
C CYS A 17 16.73 -6.14 -3.11
N ASP A 18 17.99 -5.71 -3.29
CA ASP A 18 18.37 -4.29 -3.18
C ASP A 18 17.49 -3.33 -4.02
N GLN A 19 17.23 -3.68 -5.28
CA GLN A 19 16.52 -2.87 -6.29
C GLN A 19 15.38 -3.66 -6.96
N SER A 20 14.91 -4.72 -6.30
CA SER A 20 13.94 -5.67 -6.81
C SER A 20 12.96 -6.04 -5.70
N THR A 21 11.78 -6.56 -6.04
CA THR A 21 10.86 -7.06 -5.01
C THR A 21 10.96 -8.57 -4.90
N CYS A 22 10.92 -9.07 -3.66
CA CYS A 22 10.81 -10.50 -3.41
C CYS A 22 9.38 -10.96 -3.70
N ILE A 23 9.19 -11.65 -4.83
CA ILE A 23 7.88 -12.16 -5.25
C ILE A 23 7.72 -13.61 -4.78
N PHE A 24 6.63 -13.87 -4.06
CA PHE A 24 6.26 -15.21 -3.65
C PHE A 24 5.84 -16.06 -4.86
N VAL A 25 6.50 -17.20 -5.06
CA VAL A 25 6.15 -18.14 -6.15
C VAL A 25 5.45 -19.36 -5.58
N ASN A 26 6.03 -19.98 -4.56
CA ASN A 26 5.45 -21.11 -3.86
C ASN A 26 6.01 -21.19 -2.42
N PRO A 27 5.47 -22.08 -1.56
CA PRO A 27 5.89 -22.16 -0.17
C PRO A 27 7.39 -22.39 0.04
N TYR A 28 8.07 -23.06 -0.89
CA TYR A 28 9.49 -23.38 -0.80
C TYR A 28 10.38 -22.38 -1.55
N TYR A 29 9.80 -21.42 -2.31
CA TYR A 29 10.55 -20.57 -3.24
C TYR A 29 9.91 -19.19 -3.44
N SER A 30 10.69 -18.14 -3.22
CA SER A 30 10.36 -16.74 -3.56
C SER A 30 11.55 -16.12 -4.28
N GLN A 31 11.33 -15.30 -5.31
CA GLN A 31 12.37 -14.80 -6.20
C GLN A 31 12.40 -13.26 -6.28
N CYS A 32 13.60 -12.67 -6.27
CA CYS A 32 13.81 -11.25 -6.54
C CYS A 32 13.55 -10.95 -8.02
N LEU A 33 12.48 -10.24 -8.33
CA LEU A 33 12.14 -9.79 -9.68
C LEU A 33 12.26 -8.26 -9.79
N PRO A 34 12.66 -7.71 -10.96
CA PRO A 34 12.78 -6.26 -11.13
C PRO A 34 11.46 -5.57 -10.78
N LEU A 35 11.56 -4.44 -10.08
CA LEU A 35 10.41 -3.53 -10.01
C LEU A 35 10.22 -2.97 -11.42
N GLU A 36 9.19 -3.40 -12.13
CA GLU A 36 8.87 -2.78 -13.41
C GLU A 36 8.36 -1.36 -13.15
N GLU A 37 9.27 -0.39 -13.17
CA GLU A 37 8.92 0.98 -13.52
C GLU A 37 8.71 1.05 -15.03
N SER A 38 7.43 1.16 -15.43
CA SER A 38 6.92 1.62 -16.73
C SER A 38 6.32 0.56 -17.66
N SER A 39 5.07 0.21 -17.44
CA SER A 39 3.97 0.63 -18.32
C SER A 39 2.62 0.15 -17.77
N SER A 40 1.57 0.92 -18.04
CA SER A 40 0.21 0.77 -17.54
C SER A 40 -0.43 -0.59 -17.86
N SER A 41 -0.17 -1.62 -17.06
CA SER A 41 -1.08 -2.75 -16.93
C SER A 41 -1.52 -2.88 -15.48
N SER A 42 -2.39 -1.94 -15.11
CA SER A 42 -3.40 -2.14 -14.07
C SER A 42 -3.94 -3.58 -14.18
N PRO A 43 -4.17 -4.32 -13.07
CA PRO A 43 -4.98 -5.51 -13.15
C PRO A 43 -6.37 -5.10 -13.64
N SER A 44 -6.63 -5.26 -14.95
CA SER A 44 -7.95 -5.14 -15.55
C SER A 44 -8.81 -6.28 -15.04
N PHE A 45 -9.33 -6.13 -13.83
CA PHE A 45 -10.60 -6.75 -13.49
C PHE A 45 -11.66 -5.94 -14.23
N THR A 46 -12.02 -6.36 -15.44
CA THR A 46 -13.20 -5.86 -16.16
C THR A 46 -14.44 -6.25 -15.36
N SER A 47 -14.79 -5.43 -14.38
CA SER A 47 -16.13 -5.39 -13.84
C SER A 47 -16.88 -4.36 -14.68
N THR A 48 -17.65 -4.83 -15.66
CA THR A 48 -18.58 -4.01 -16.43
C THR A 48 -19.64 -3.46 -15.46
N VAL A 49 -19.40 -2.28 -14.90
CA VAL A 49 -20.39 -1.56 -14.08
C VAL A 49 -20.87 -0.37 -14.89
N SER A 50 -22.15 -0.41 -15.22
CA SER A 50 -22.87 0.54 -16.07
C SER A 50 -22.71 1.99 -15.59
N THR A 51 -22.32 2.83 -16.54
CA THR A 51 -22.31 4.29 -16.50
C THR A 51 -23.66 4.89 -16.08
N ALA A 52 -23.65 5.63 -14.96
CA ALA A 52 -24.53 6.77 -14.76
C ALA A 52 -23.65 7.98 -14.43
N THR A 53 -23.25 8.70 -15.48
CA THR A 53 -22.38 9.87 -15.41
C THR A 53 -23.22 11.07 -14.97
N SER A 54 -23.01 11.55 -13.74
CA SER A 54 -23.47 12.87 -13.32
C SER A 54 -22.24 13.69 -12.97
N SER A 55 -21.77 14.47 -13.94
CA SER A 55 -20.62 15.36 -13.82
C SER A 55 -21.01 16.61 -13.03
N THR A 56 -20.68 16.61 -11.75
CA THR A 56 -20.67 17.81 -10.90
C THR A 56 -19.21 18.11 -10.56
N ASN A 57 -18.78 19.36 -10.66
CA ASN A 57 -17.41 19.82 -10.37
C ASN A 57 -17.11 19.81 -8.85
N ASP A 58 -17.25 18.65 -8.22
CA ASP A 58 -17.09 18.43 -6.77
C ASP A 58 -15.84 17.58 -6.47
N GLY A 59 -14.94 17.41 -7.45
CA GLY A 59 -13.78 16.51 -7.32
C GLY A 59 -14.13 15.02 -7.36
N ARG A 60 -15.39 14.66 -7.64
CA ARG A 60 -15.84 13.27 -7.75
C ARG A 60 -15.25 12.60 -9.00
N GLN A 61 -14.50 11.54 -8.80
CA GLN A 61 -13.92 10.72 -9.86
C GLN A 61 -14.20 9.23 -9.62
N VAL A 62 -14.10 8.42 -10.67
CA VAL A 62 -14.14 6.95 -10.56
C VAL A 62 -12.75 6.46 -10.16
N GLY A 63 -12.66 5.67 -9.09
CA GLY A 63 -11.41 5.13 -8.58
C GLY A 63 -11.47 3.63 -8.28
N VAL A 64 -10.31 2.98 -8.29
CA VAL A 64 -10.14 1.59 -7.86
C VAL A 64 -9.71 1.56 -6.38
N THR A 65 -10.18 0.58 -5.62
CA THR A 65 -9.89 0.47 -4.17
C THR A 65 -9.05 -0.76 -3.84
N THR A 66 -8.23 -0.65 -2.79
CA THR A 66 -7.51 -1.77 -2.15
C THR A 66 -7.83 -1.76 -0.63
N ARG A 67 -7.32 -2.75 0.13
CA ARG A 67 -7.49 -2.81 1.60
C ARG A 67 -6.14 -3.00 2.29
N TYR A 68 -5.96 -2.38 3.46
CA TYR A 68 -4.68 -2.39 4.17
C TYR A 68 -4.84 -2.04 5.66
N TRP A 69 -3.93 -2.54 6.51
CA TRP A 69 -3.79 -2.22 7.92
C TRP A 69 -2.35 -2.47 8.38
N ASP A 70 -1.62 -1.44 8.80
CA ASP A 70 -0.21 -1.52 9.21
C ASP A 70 0.09 -0.95 10.59
N CYS A 71 -0.96 -0.56 11.33
CA CYS A 71 -0.84 0.11 12.62
C CYS A 71 -0.10 1.47 12.56
N CYS A 72 0.23 1.98 11.37
CA CYS A 72 0.94 3.24 11.25
C CYS A 72 0.03 4.43 11.56
N LYS A 73 0.61 5.47 12.15
CA LYS A 73 -0.03 6.78 12.25
C LYS A 73 -0.39 7.28 10.85
N ALA A 74 -1.68 7.53 10.61
CA ALA A 74 -2.16 8.08 9.35
C ALA A 74 -1.47 9.41 9.04
N SER A 75 -1.20 9.67 7.76
CA SER A 75 -0.50 10.88 7.30
C SER A 75 -1.22 12.17 7.70
N CYS A 76 -2.55 12.18 7.71
CA CYS A 76 -3.39 13.29 8.16
C CYS A 76 -3.41 13.49 9.69
N GLY A 77 -2.73 12.63 10.45
CA GLY A 77 -2.53 12.79 11.90
C GLY A 77 -1.37 13.71 12.26
N TRP A 78 -0.63 14.25 11.28
CA TRP A 78 0.42 15.24 11.48
C TRP A 78 -0.12 16.67 11.26
N PRO A 79 0.33 17.66 12.06
CA PRO A 79 -0.10 19.04 11.88
C PRO A 79 0.43 19.61 10.54
N GLY A 80 -0.31 20.57 9.97
CA GLY A 80 0.08 21.25 8.73
C GLY A 80 -0.13 20.47 7.43
N LYS A 81 -0.81 19.31 7.45
CA LYS A 81 -1.12 18.52 6.25
C LYS A 81 -2.35 18.99 5.47
N ALA A 82 -3.28 19.69 6.14
CA ALA A 82 -4.47 20.26 5.55
C ALA A 82 -4.99 21.41 6.42
N SER A 83 -5.86 22.26 5.85
CA SER A 83 -6.61 23.27 6.61
C SER A 83 -7.76 22.60 7.37
N VAL A 84 -7.47 22.13 8.57
CA VAL A 84 -8.41 21.45 9.46
C VAL A 84 -8.34 22.04 10.86
N THR A 85 -9.41 21.92 11.65
CA THR A 85 -9.42 22.37 13.05
C THR A 85 -8.46 21.57 13.92
N SER A 86 -8.41 20.26 13.71
CA SER A 86 -7.45 19.34 14.34
C SER A 86 -7.07 18.21 13.37
N PRO A 87 -5.81 17.74 13.39
CA PRO A 87 -5.38 16.52 12.71
C PRO A 87 -6.16 15.26 13.15
N VAL A 88 -6.04 14.20 12.36
CA VAL A 88 -6.63 12.89 12.68
C VAL A 88 -6.07 12.35 13.99
N ILE A 89 -6.96 11.87 14.86
CA ILE A 89 -6.60 11.24 16.14
C ILE A 89 -5.79 9.98 15.87
N THR A 90 -4.71 9.81 16.62
CA THR A 90 -3.86 8.62 16.59
C THR A 90 -3.77 8.03 17.99
N CYS A 91 -3.57 6.71 18.10
CA CYS A 91 -3.51 6.02 19.39
C CYS A 91 -2.09 5.55 19.72
N THR A 92 -1.82 5.40 21.01
CA THR A 92 -0.72 4.60 21.56
C THR A 92 -0.86 3.13 21.15
N GLN A 93 0.13 2.31 21.53
CA GLN A 93 0.19 0.89 21.16
C GLN A 93 -1.04 0.07 21.59
N ASP A 94 -1.71 0.43 22.68
CA ASP A 94 -2.96 -0.22 23.11
C ASP A 94 -4.14 0.02 22.17
N GLY A 95 -4.01 0.96 21.21
CA GLY A 95 -5.03 1.25 20.20
C GLY A 95 -6.22 2.05 20.74
N ILE A 96 -6.21 2.44 22.02
CA ILE A 96 -7.33 3.12 22.68
C ILE A 96 -6.91 4.53 23.13
N THR A 97 -5.75 4.66 23.76
CA THR A 97 -5.32 5.93 24.34
C THR A 97 -4.85 6.87 23.24
N SER A 98 -5.47 8.04 23.13
CA SER A 98 -5.07 9.05 22.15
C SER A 98 -3.66 9.57 22.47
N VAL A 99 -2.77 9.57 21.49
CA VAL A 99 -1.52 10.34 21.56
C VAL A 99 -1.80 11.77 21.10
N ASP A 100 -1.47 12.72 21.97
CA ASP A 100 -1.53 14.14 21.64
C ASP A 100 -0.57 14.49 20.50
N LEU A 101 -0.92 15.56 19.79
CA LEU A 101 -0.12 16.15 18.73
C LEU A 101 1.14 16.76 19.32
N ASN A 102 2.20 15.95 19.37
CA ASN A 102 3.61 16.31 19.61
C ASN A 102 3.85 17.63 20.36
#